data_AF-A0A1H9LKT6-F1
#
_entry.id   AF-A0A1H9LKT6-F1
#
_cell.length_a   1.000
_cell.length_b   1.000
_cell.length_c   1.000
_cell.angle_alpha   90.00
_cell.angle_beta   90.00
_cell.angle_gamma   90.00
#
_symmetry.space_group_name_H-M   'P 1'
#
loop_
_entity.id
_entity.type
_entity.pdbx_description
1 polymer ?
#
loop_
_entity_poly.entity_id
_entity_poly.type
_entity_poly.pdbx_seq_one_letter_code
_entity_poly.pdbx_strand_id
1 'polypeptide(L)'
;MRALSIIALICVTAFVSENGSAQSISYLGFECLNAVNVNDPTPTASRIESRFEVIEIRKDGMLRLSLSGGLPRFVDSSQNICIDSDTAIGFIGTPNAAGTVGLPLKLDRIEAVARINEGDLVIVVNSIFTDLSASRGAFSSFSTSRIQPVSNTLFLKYDAQIASFILKKIIHNKGFVQTNGSTAMFPFIEIIVPIFDEAESEETPRILTPPSEIVYRLDG
;
A
#
# COMPACT_ATOMS: atom_id res chain seq x y z
N MET A 1 22.21 25.22 -13.08
CA MET A 1 21.26 24.20 -13.60
C MET A 1 21.92 22.83 -13.82
N ARG A 2 23.08 22.70 -14.48
CA ARG A 2 23.77 21.40 -14.67
C ARG A 2 24.28 20.71 -13.38
N ALA A 3 24.68 21.47 -12.35
CA ALA A 3 25.17 20.87 -11.10
C ALA A 3 24.05 20.24 -10.24
N LEU A 4 22.85 20.83 -10.22
CA LEU A 4 21.67 20.30 -9.52
C LEU A 4 21.17 18.99 -10.16
N SER A 5 21.21 18.90 -11.49
CA SER A 5 20.83 17.65 -12.19
C SER A 5 21.83 16.53 -11.98
N ILE A 6 23.13 16.84 -11.85
CA ILE A 6 24.19 15.85 -11.58
C ILE A 6 24.09 15.34 -10.13
N ILE A 7 23.79 16.21 -9.15
CA ILE A 7 23.63 15.82 -7.75
C ILE A 7 22.34 14.99 -7.54
N ALA A 8 21.23 15.38 -8.18
CA ALA A 8 20.00 14.59 -8.18
C ALA A 8 20.22 13.19 -8.78
N LEU A 9 20.99 13.09 -9.86
CA LEU A 9 21.37 11.81 -10.45
C LEU A 9 22.27 10.99 -9.51
N ILE A 10 23.21 11.64 -8.79
CA ILE A 10 24.09 10.95 -7.84
C ILE A 10 23.31 10.43 -6.62
N CYS A 11 22.35 11.17 -6.07
CA CYS A 11 21.52 10.72 -4.95
C CYS A 11 20.48 9.66 -5.35
N VAL A 12 20.06 9.67 -6.62
CA VAL A 12 19.30 8.61 -7.28
C VAL A 12 20.17 7.38 -7.63
N THR A 13 21.51 7.52 -7.68
CA THR A 13 22.47 6.39 -7.85
C THR A 13 23.09 5.86 -6.54
N ALA A 14 23.18 6.68 -5.47
CA ALA A 14 22.74 6.23 -4.14
C ALA A 14 21.25 5.83 -4.28
N PHE A 15 20.45 5.39 -3.36
CA PHE A 15 19.29 4.53 -3.62
C PHE A 15 19.56 3.22 -4.39
N VAL A 16 20.56 3.18 -5.29
CA VAL A 16 20.81 2.15 -6.30
C VAL A 16 22.26 1.64 -6.26
N SER A 17 23.04 1.96 -5.22
CA SER A 17 24.46 1.57 -5.18
C SER A 17 24.61 0.06 -4.98
N GLU A 18 25.26 -0.63 -5.93
CA GLU A 18 25.59 -2.07 -5.90
C GLU A 18 26.46 -2.51 -4.71
N ASN A 19 26.93 -1.56 -3.89
CA ASN A 19 27.72 -1.80 -2.69
C ASN A 19 26.86 -1.69 -1.42
N GLY A 20 26.09 -2.74 -1.13
CA GLY A 20 25.85 -3.24 0.23
C GLY A 20 25.14 -2.41 1.31
N SER A 21 24.76 -1.14 1.13
CA SER A 21 23.80 -0.48 2.04
C SER A 21 22.41 -0.59 1.45
N ALA A 22 21.52 -1.35 2.10
CA ALA A 22 20.10 -1.32 1.80
C ALA A 22 19.60 0.10 2.07
N GLN A 23 19.24 0.82 1.02
CA GLN A 23 18.77 2.20 1.14
C GLN A 23 17.26 2.18 1.36
N SER A 24 16.78 3.05 2.25
CA SER A 24 15.36 3.13 2.55
C SER A 24 14.86 4.56 2.53
N ILE A 25 13.56 4.72 2.27
CA ILE A 25 12.86 5.97 2.54
C ILE A 25 11.81 5.78 3.62
N SER A 26 11.72 6.72 4.54
CA SER A 26 10.79 6.65 5.66
C SER A 26 9.99 7.94 5.82
N TYR A 27 8.73 7.78 6.22
CA TYR A 27 7.85 8.85 6.65
C TYR A 27 7.26 8.50 8.01
N LEU A 28 7.53 9.34 9.01
CA LEU A 28 6.99 9.18 10.35
C LEU A 28 5.66 9.93 10.48
N GLY A 29 4.63 9.23 10.94
CA GLY A 29 3.29 9.79 11.13
C GLY A 29 2.53 9.11 12.26
N PHE A 30 1.23 9.37 12.32
CA PHE A 30 0.32 8.72 13.25
C PHE A 30 -0.54 7.68 12.54
N GLU A 31 -0.83 6.56 13.17
CA GLU A 31 -1.68 5.51 12.58
C GLU A 31 -3.14 5.97 12.43
N CYS A 32 -3.83 5.54 11.38
CA CYS A 32 -5.25 5.84 11.19
C CYS A 32 -6.14 5.12 12.20
N LEU A 33 -7.14 5.81 12.75
CA LEU A 33 -8.13 5.24 13.66
C LEU A 33 -9.04 4.22 12.96
N ASN A 34 -9.42 4.51 11.71
CA ASN A 34 -10.27 3.65 10.90
C ASN A 34 -9.73 3.55 9.46
N ALA A 35 -8.84 2.59 9.24
CA ALA A 35 -8.27 2.32 7.93
C ALA A 35 -9.31 1.79 6.91
N VAL A 36 -10.46 1.29 7.33
CA VAL A 36 -11.47 0.76 6.41
C VAL A 36 -12.30 1.89 5.76
N ASN A 37 -12.62 2.94 6.52
CA ASN A 37 -13.43 4.05 6.03
C ASN A 37 -12.61 5.07 5.23
N VAL A 38 -12.68 5.00 3.89
CA VAL A 38 -11.84 5.83 2.97
C VAL A 38 -11.96 7.33 3.22
N ASN A 39 -13.07 7.78 3.79
CA ASN A 39 -13.34 9.19 4.02
C ASN A 39 -12.89 9.68 5.41
N ASP A 40 -12.28 8.82 6.22
CA ASP A 40 -11.85 9.11 7.58
C ASP A 40 -10.33 9.00 7.74
N PRO A 41 -9.59 10.12 7.64
CA PRO A 41 -8.16 10.16 7.93
C PRO A 41 -7.86 10.53 9.39
N THR A 42 -8.75 10.21 10.35
CA THR A 42 -8.52 10.56 11.77
C THR A 42 -7.29 9.82 12.31
N PRO A 43 -6.26 10.54 12.79
CA PRO A 43 -5.09 9.91 13.36
C PRO A 43 -5.37 9.43 14.80
N THR A 44 -4.70 8.36 15.20
CA THR A 44 -4.57 7.94 16.59
C THR A 44 -3.41 8.67 17.27
N ALA A 45 -3.16 8.38 18.55
CA ALA A 45 -1.95 8.82 19.24
C ALA A 45 -0.72 7.93 18.96
N SER A 46 -0.91 6.79 18.28
CA SER A 46 0.16 5.84 17.99
C SER A 46 1.01 6.34 16.83
N ARG A 47 2.32 6.46 17.04
CA ARG A 47 3.26 6.83 15.97
C ARG A 47 3.76 5.59 15.27
N ILE A 48 3.74 5.62 13.94
CA ILE A 48 4.25 4.55 13.09
C ILE A 48 5.05 5.15 11.92
N GLU A 49 5.92 4.34 11.35
CA GLU A 49 6.80 4.72 10.25
C GLU A 49 6.40 3.97 8.98
N SER A 50 6.04 4.73 7.94
CA SER A 50 5.89 4.21 6.57
C SER A 50 7.28 4.10 5.96
N ARG A 51 7.81 2.88 5.86
CA ARG A 51 9.18 2.65 5.40
C ARG A 51 9.23 1.77 4.17
N PHE A 52 9.88 2.25 3.11
CA PHE A 52 10.23 1.47 1.94
C PHE A 52 11.73 1.15 1.97
N GLU A 53 12.07 -0.14 2.03
CA GLU A 53 13.45 -0.62 1.99
C GLU A 53 13.74 -1.26 0.63
N VAL A 54 14.86 -0.92 -0.01
CA VAL A 54 15.26 -1.53 -1.29
C VAL A 54 15.74 -2.96 -1.05
N ILE A 55 15.04 -3.93 -1.66
CA ILE A 55 15.39 -5.36 -1.62
C ILE A 55 16.26 -5.74 -2.83
N GLU A 56 15.90 -5.26 -4.01
CA GLU A 56 16.54 -5.66 -5.27
C GLU A 56 16.52 -4.51 -6.27
N ILE A 57 17.61 -4.33 -6.99
CA ILE A 57 17.72 -3.43 -8.14
C ILE A 57 17.78 -4.31 -9.40
N ARG A 58 16.86 -4.09 -10.33
CA ARG A 58 16.82 -4.82 -11.60
C ARG A 58 17.52 -4.05 -12.71
N LYS A 59 18.04 -4.80 -13.69
CA LYS A 59 18.81 -4.27 -14.83
C LYS A 59 18.01 -3.33 -15.74
N ASP A 60 16.69 -3.37 -15.66
CA ASP A 60 15.76 -2.50 -16.39
C ASP A 60 15.46 -1.17 -15.66
N GLY A 61 16.10 -0.93 -14.51
CA GLY A 61 15.89 0.27 -13.69
C GLY A 61 14.66 0.19 -12.77
N MET A 62 14.06 -1.00 -12.64
CA MET A 62 13.00 -1.26 -11.65
C MET A 62 13.60 -1.64 -10.30
N LEU A 63 12.95 -1.23 -9.23
CA LEU A 63 13.31 -1.55 -7.85
C LEU A 63 12.25 -2.45 -7.23
N ARG A 64 12.69 -3.48 -6.52
CA ARG A 64 11.82 -4.24 -5.60
C ARG A 64 12.04 -3.69 -4.21
N LEU A 65 10.95 -3.28 -3.57
CA LEU A 65 10.96 -2.65 -2.25
C LEU A 65 10.17 -3.53 -1.25
N SER A 66 10.51 -3.42 0.03
CA SER A 66 9.71 -3.90 1.15
C SER A 66 9.05 -2.70 1.82
N LEU A 67 7.73 -2.63 1.82
CA LEU A 67 6.97 -1.66 2.59
C LEU A 67 6.64 -2.22 3.97
N SER A 68 6.93 -1.47 5.04
CA SER A 68 6.44 -1.72 6.39
C SER A 68 5.70 -0.51 6.96
N GLY A 69 4.90 -0.75 8.01
CA GLY A 69 4.13 0.27 8.74
C GLY A 69 2.89 0.79 8.02
N GLY A 70 2.92 0.94 6.69
CA GLY A 70 1.74 1.32 5.90
C GLY A 70 1.97 2.53 5.00
N LEU A 71 0.90 3.13 4.50
CA LEU A 71 0.96 4.30 3.61
C LEU A 71 0.21 5.49 4.18
N PRO A 72 0.67 6.73 3.93
CA PRO A 72 -0.08 7.91 4.31
C PRO A 72 -1.42 7.98 3.58
N ARG A 73 -2.45 8.36 4.32
CA ARG A 73 -3.82 8.50 3.90
C ARG A 73 -4.33 9.88 4.27
N PHE A 74 -5.04 10.48 3.34
CA PHE A 74 -5.63 11.80 3.44
C PHE A 74 -6.82 11.86 2.48
N VAL A 75 -7.70 12.83 2.72
CA VAL A 75 -8.80 13.14 1.81
C VAL A 75 -8.81 14.63 1.55
N ASP A 76 -9.25 15.02 0.36
CA ASP A 76 -9.14 16.41 -0.11
C ASP A 76 -9.86 17.42 0.82
N SER A 77 -10.85 16.98 1.58
CA SER A 77 -11.63 17.82 2.50
C SER A 77 -11.02 17.97 3.91
N SER A 78 -9.87 17.33 4.19
CA SER A 78 -9.27 17.30 5.53
C SER A 78 -7.81 17.71 5.50
N GLN A 79 -7.34 18.34 6.57
CA GLN A 79 -5.91 18.61 6.79
C GLN A 79 -5.20 17.45 7.49
N ASN A 80 -5.96 16.45 7.95
CA ASN A 80 -5.41 15.33 8.68
C ASN A 80 -4.74 14.34 7.71
N ILE A 81 -3.58 13.86 8.13
CA ILE A 81 -2.84 12.78 7.50
C ILE A 81 -2.61 11.73 8.57
N CYS A 82 -2.88 10.47 8.24
CA CYS A 82 -2.58 9.33 9.07
C CYS A 82 -1.95 8.23 8.21
N ILE A 83 -1.34 7.21 8.82
CA ILE A 83 -0.75 6.07 8.12
C ILE A 83 -1.70 4.88 8.25
N ASP A 84 -2.13 4.36 7.10
CA ASP A 84 -2.96 3.18 6.97
C ASP A 84 -2.09 1.94 6.90
N SER A 85 -2.09 1.15 7.97
CA SER A 85 -1.37 -0.12 8.06
C SER A 85 -2.22 -1.32 7.63
N ASP A 86 -3.55 -1.21 7.71
CA ASP A 86 -4.46 -2.34 7.48
C ASP A 86 -4.69 -2.60 6.00
N THR A 87 -5.06 -1.56 5.24
CA THR A 87 -5.37 -1.73 3.81
C THR A 87 -4.14 -1.61 2.94
N ALA A 88 -3.12 -0.85 3.37
CA ALA A 88 -1.90 -0.68 2.58
C ALA A 88 -0.96 -1.89 2.62
N ILE A 89 -0.90 -2.60 3.76
CA ILE A 89 -0.11 -3.83 3.90
C ILE A 89 -0.97 -5.06 3.64
N GLY A 90 -2.18 -5.11 4.21
CA GLY A 90 -3.14 -6.18 3.98
C GLY A 90 -2.82 -7.49 4.72
N PHE A 91 -3.42 -8.57 4.22
CA PHE A 91 -3.45 -9.89 4.82
C PHE A 91 -2.99 -10.96 3.83
N ILE A 92 -2.41 -12.03 4.36
CA ILE A 92 -2.12 -13.25 3.60
C ILE A 92 -3.12 -14.35 3.94
N GLY A 93 -3.74 -14.94 2.92
CA GLY A 93 -4.77 -15.98 3.04
C GLY A 93 -4.36 -17.36 2.53
N THR A 94 -3.07 -17.61 2.28
CA THR A 94 -2.64 -18.92 1.75
C THR A 94 -2.81 -20.02 2.81
N PRO A 95 -3.20 -21.26 2.46
CA PRO A 95 -3.40 -22.36 3.43
C PRO A 95 -2.21 -22.62 4.37
N ASN A 96 -0.99 -22.34 3.90
CA ASN A 96 0.25 -22.55 4.65
C ASN A 96 0.64 -21.36 5.55
N ALA A 97 0.04 -20.18 5.35
CA ALA A 97 0.34 -18.94 6.08
C ALA A 97 -0.87 -18.35 6.82
N ALA A 98 -2.08 -18.83 6.53
CA ALA A 98 -3.24 -18.64 7.39
C ALA A 98 -2.87 -19.19 8.78
N GLY A 99 -3.17 -18.45 9.84
CA GLY A 99 -2.74 -18.82 11.19
C GLY A 99 -3.28 -20.19 11.63
N THR A 100 -3.00 -20.56 12.88
CA THR A 100 -3.41 -21.85 13.50
C THR A 100 -4.90 -22.20 13.43
N VAL A 101 -5.76 -21.29 12.96
CA VAL A 101 -7.22 -21.43 12.86
C VAL A 101 -7.72 -21.34 11.41
N GLY A 102 -6.84 -21.22 10.40
CA GLY A 102 -7.23 -21.06 9.00
C GLY A 102 -7.75 -19.67 8.64
N LEU A 103 -7.49 -18.67 9.49
CA LEU A 103 -7.84 -17.27 9.24
C LEU A 103 -6.67 -16.54 8.56
N PRO A 104 -6.95 -15.62 7.60
CA PRO A 104 -5.94 -14.73 7.05
C PRO A 104 -5.17 -13.97 8.14
N LEU A 105 -3.86 -13.86 7.96
CA LEU A 105 -2.95 -13.20 8.89
C LEU A 105 -2.57 -11.82 8.36
N LYS A 106 -2.65 -10.78 9.21
CA LYS A 106 -2.14 -9.44 8.85
C LYS A 106 -0.63 -9.53 8.62
N LEU A 107 -0.17 -8.95 7.51
CA LEU A 107 1.24 -8.91 7.19
C LEU A 107 1.90 -7.74 7.93
N ASP A 108 3.15 -7.94 8.38
CA ASP A 108 3.98 -6.85 8.94
C ASP A 108 4.65 -6.01 7.84
N ARG A 109 4.79 -6.59 6.65
CA ARG A 109 5.41 -5.98 5.49
C ARG A 109 4.82 -6.54 4.19
N ILE A 110 4.87 -5.76 3.12
CA ILE A 110 4.47 -6.20 1.79
C ILE A 110 5.48 -5.76 0.73
N GLU A 111 5.59 -6.54 -0.34
CA GLU A 111 6.44 -6.17 -1.47
C GLU A 111 5.81 -5.05 -2.30
N ALA A 112 6.66 -4.13 -2.74
CA ALA A 112 6.30 -3.04 -3.62
C ALA A 112 7.29 -2.99 -4.79
N VAL A 113 6.84 -2.39 -5.88
CA VAL A 113 7.67 -2.20 -7.08
C VAL A 113 7.79 -0.72 -7.34
N ALA A 114 8.99 -0.25 -7.62
CA ALA A 114 9.22 1.14 -7.94
C ALA A 114 10.00 1.34 -9.22
N ARG A 115 9.82 2.50 -9.82
CA ARG A 115 10.56 2.96 -10.99
C ARG A 115 11.01 4.39 -10.76
N ILE A 116 12.25 4.66 -11.11
CA ILE A 116 12.81 6.00 -11.12
C ILE A 116 12.74 6.56 -12.54
N ASN A 117 12.25 7.79 -12.67
CA ASN A 117 12.20 8.50 -13.94
C ASN A 117 12.58 9.98 -13.73
N GLU A 118 13.76 10.38 -14.22
CA GLU A 118 14.22 11.79 -14.27
C GLU A 118 14.10 12.60 -12.95
N GLY A 119 14.21 11.92 -11.79
CA GLY A 119 14.10 12.54 -10.45
C GLY A 119 12.75 12.34 -9.77
N ASP A 120 11.78 11.74 -10.46
CA ASP A 120 10.54 11.23 -9.89
C ASP A 120 10.69 9.75 -9.54
N LEU A 121 10.12 9.34 -8.40
CA LEU A 121 10.03 7.97 -7.93
C LEU A 121 8.56 7.57 -7.92
N VAL A 122 8.22 6.55 -8.71
CA VAL A 122 6.86 5.99 -8.76
C VAL A 122 6.89 4.65 -8.05
N ILE A 123 6.06 4.46 -7.03
CA ILE A 123 5.97 3.21 -6.26
C ILE A 123 4.57 2.64 -6.39
N VAL A 124 4.47 1.35 -6.69
CA VAL A 124 3.21 0.59 -6.74
C VAL A 124 3.21 -0.44 -5.62
N VAL A 125 2.17 -0.41 -4.79
CA VAL A 125 1.92 -1.33 -3.68
C VAL A 125 0.58 -2.00 -3.91
N ASN A 126 0.55 -3.33 -3.91
CA ASN A 126 -0.68 -4.10 -4.08
C ASN A 126 -0.87 -4.99 -2.87
N SER A 127 -2.05 -4.92 -2.25
CA SER A 127 -2.40 -5.64 -1.03
C SER A 127 -3.78 -6.26 -1.14
N ILE A 128 -4.09 -7.19 -0.24
CA ILE A 128 -5.42 -7.77 -0.09
C ILE A 128 -5.91 -7.43 1.32
N PHE A 129 -7.00 -6.70 1.41
CA PHE A 129 -7.68 -6.42 2.67
C PHE A 129 -8.76 -7.46 2.92
N THR A 130 -8.93 -7.88 4.18
CA THR A 130 -10.10 -8.64 4.61
C THR A 130 -10.58 -8.22 5.99
N ASP A 131 -11.88 -8.19 6.19
CA ASP A 131 -12.51 -7.81 7.46
C ASP A 131 -12.70 -8.99 8.42
N LEU A 132 -12.39 -10.22 7.99
CA LEU A 132 -12.56 -11.47 8.74
C LEU A 132 -13.95 -11.63 9.38
N SER A 133 -14.98 -11.01 8.80
CA SER A 133 -16.31 -10.90 9.41
C SER A 133 -17.21 -12.13 9.18
N ALA A 134 -16.68 -13.18 8.54
CA ALA A 134 -17.45 -14.40 8.28
C ALA A 134 -18.01 -14.98 9.59
N SER A 135 -19.32 -15.15 9.65
CA SER A 135 -20.02 -15.74 10.78
C SER A 135 -21.00 -16.81 10.32
N ARG A 136 -21.10 -17.89 11.10
CA ARG A 136 -22.00 -19.02 10.83
C ARG A 136 -23.16 -18.99 11.83
N GLY A 137 -24.29 -18.44 11.42
CA GLY A 137 -25.54 -18.52 12.19
C GLY A 137 -26.18 -19.90 12.06
N ALA A 138 -26.76 -20.44 13.13
CA ALA A 138 -27.37 -21.76 13.14
C ALA A 138 -28.61 -21.89 12.23
N PHE A 139 -29.27 -20.78 11.84
CA PHE A 139 -30.54 -20.82 11.09
C PHE A 139 -30.81 -19.69 10.07
N SER A 140 -29.86 -18.83 9.69
CA SER A 140 -30.06 -17.87 8.57
C SER A 140 -28.75 -17.24 8.08
N SER A 141 -28.71 -16.93 6.77
CA SER A 141 -27.71 -16.17 6.00
C SER A 141 -26.25 -16.34 6.41
N PHE A 142 -25.47 -17.06 5.58
CA PHE A 142 -24.01 -17.03 5.68
C PHE A 142 -23.52 -15.60 5.43
N SER A 143 -22.79 -15.02 6.37
CA SER A 143 -21.99 -13.81 6.14
C SER A 143 -20.63 -14.26 5.63
N THR A 144 -20.22 -13.80 4.45
CA THR A 144 -18.88 -14.03 3.91
C THR A 144 -17.97 -12.87 4.30
N SER A 145 -16.70 -13.15 4.61
CA SER A 145 -15.71 -12.08 4.80
C SER A 145 -15.62 -11.24 3.54
N ARG A 146 -15.47 -9.93 3.70
CA ARG A 146 -15.10 -9.04 2.61
C ARG A 146 -13.63 -9.31 2.27
N ILE A 147 -13.34 -9.54 1.00
CA ILE A 147 -11.97 -9.63 0.46
C ILE A 147 -11.84 -8.55 -0.61
N GLN A 148 -10.87 -7.67 -0.47
CA GLN A 148 -10.74 -6.50 -1.33
C GLN A 148 -9.29 -6.31 -1.77
N PRO A 149 -8.97 -6.42 -3.08
CA PRO A 149 -7.67 -6.01 -3.58
C PRO A 149 -7.58 -4.48 -3.55
N VAL A 150 -6.45 -3.98 -3.05
CA VAL A 150 -6.14 -2.56 -2.96
C VAL A 150 -4.82 -2.32 -3.69
N SER A 151 -4.79 -1.33 -4.57
CA SER A 151 -3.61 -0.91 -5.29
C SER A 151 -3.34 0.57 -5.05
N ASN A 152 -2.15 0.89 -4.56
CA ASN A 152 -1.70 2.26 -4.31
C ASN A 152 -0.53 2.57 -5.23
N THR A 153 -0.67 3.62 -6.03
CA THR A 153 0.43 4.19 -6.83
C THR A 153 0.83 5.54 -6.27
N LEU A 154 2.06 5.64 -5.74
CA LEU A 154 2.62 6.84 -5.17
C LEU A 154 3.52 7.52 -6.20
N PHE A 155 3.38 8.84 -6.32
CA PHE A 155 4.26 9.68 -7.12
C PHE A 155 5.04 10.59 -6.18
N LEU A 156 6.33 10.34 -6.04
CA LEU A 156 7.24 11.12 -5.24
C LEU A 156 8.19 11.89 -6.13
N LYS A 157 8.53 13.11 -5.72
CA LYS A 157 9.51 13.95 -6.40
C LYS A 157 10.71 14.15 -5.50
N TYR A 158 11.90 13.91 -6.02
CA TYR A 158 13.12 14.16 -5.27
C TYR A 158 13.38 15.67 -5.11
N ASP A 159 13.67 16.09 -3.89
CA ASP A 159 14.14 17.43 -3.57
C ASP A 159 15.61 17.37 -3.12
N ALA A 160 16.48 17.95 -3.94
CA ALA A 160 17.92 17.97 -3.70
C ALA A 160 18.36 18.91 -2.58
N GLN A 161 17.53 19.89 -2.17
CA GLN A 161 17.88 20.82 -1.10
C GLN A 161 17.80 20.16 0.27
N ILE A 162 16.82 19.28 0.45
CA ILE A 162 16.54 18.56 1.70
C ILE A 162 16.88 17.06 1.61
N ALA A 163 17.46 16.62 0.49
CA ALA A 163 17.82 15.23 0.21
C ALA A 163 16.70 14.23 0.53
N SER A 164 15.48 14.54 0.13
CA SER A 164 14.27 13.79 0.51
C SER A 164 13.32 13.64 -0.68
N PHE A 165 12.42 12.67 -0.60
CA PHE A 165 11.34 12.48 -1.56
C PHE A 165 10.05 13.11 -1.03
N ILE A 166 9.44 14.00 -1.79
CA ILE A 166 8.17 14.62 -1.41
C ILE A 166 7.05 13.91 -2.16
N LEU A 167 6.10 13.33 -1.43
CA LEU A 167 4.91 12.74 -2.03
C LEU A 167 4.05 13.85 -2.64
N LYS A 168 3.76 13.73 -3.94
CA LYS A 168 2.93 14.70 -4.67
C LYS A 168 1.53 14.20 -4.96
N LYS A 169 1.37 12.88 -5.09
CA LYS A 169 0.09 12.28 -5.47
C LYS A 169 0.03 10.81 -5.07
N ILE A 170 -1.16 10.36 -4.69
CA ILE A 170 -1.50 8.94 -4.57
C ILE A 170 -2.68 8.66 -5.50
N ILE A 171 -2.57 7.60 -6.29
CA ILE A 171 -3.71 6.98 -6.96
C ILE A 171 -4.08 5.75 -6.15
N HIS A 172 -5.29 5.77 -5.60
CA HIS A 172 -5.82 4.69 -4.80
C HIS A 172 -6.92 3.97 -5.58
N ASN A 173 -6.68 2.70 -5.86
CA ASN A 173 -7.58 1.82 -6.57
C ASN A 173 -8.02 0.68 -5.67
N LYS A 174 -9.29 0.33 -5.81
CA LYS A 174 -9.93 -0.72 -5.04
C LYS A 174 -10.70 -1.59 -6.02
N GLY A 175 -10.46 -2.88 -5.97
CA GLY A 175 -11.28 -3.85 -6.70
C GLY A 175 -12.23 -4.56 -5.76
N PHE A 176 -13.04 -5.46 -6.29
CA PHE A 176 -13.88 -6.36 -5.52
C PHE A 176 -13.59 -7.81 -5.91
N VAL A 177 -13.78 -8.74 -4.96
CA VAL A 177 -13.72 -10.18 -5.21
C VAL A 177 -15.12 -10.74 -5.03
N GLN A 178 -15.67 -11.31 -6.10
CA GLN A 178 -16.93 -12.05 -6.03
C GLN A 178 -16.61 -13.54 -5.85
N THR A 179 -17.09 -14.13 -4.75
CA THR A 179 -17.03 -15.58 -4.54
C THR A 179 -18.37 -16.19 -4.94
N ASN A 180 -18.42 -16.91 -6.06
CA ASN A 180 -19.59 -17.67 -6.48
C ASN A 180 -19.51 -19.12 -5.97
N GLY A 181 -20.47 -19.52 -5.14
CA GLY A 181 -20.59 -20.89 -4.62
C GLY A 181 -21.85 -21.58 -5.14
N SER A 182 -21.72 -22.83 -5.56
CA SER A 182 -22.86 -23.74 -5.78
C SER A 182 -23.09 -24.56 -4.52
N THR A 183 -24.34 -24.71 -4.08
CA THR A 183 -24.76 -25.56 -2.95
C THR A 183 -24.70 -27.06 -3.29
N ALA A 184 -23.59 -27.54 -3.83
CA ALA A 184 -23.33 -28.96 -4.01
C ALA A 184 -22.48 -29.48 -2.85
N MET A 185 -22.69 -30.75 -2.49
CA MET A 185 -22.11 -31.50 -1.36
C MET A 185 -20.59 -31.73 -1.50
N PHE A 186 -19.80 -30.68 -1.74
CA PHE A 186 -18.34 -30.71 -1.79
C PHE A 186 -17.78 -29.50 -1.03
N PRO A 187 -16.60 -29.63 -0.38
CA PRO A 187 -15.95 -28.50 0.26
C PRO A 187 -15.73 -27.40 -0.79
N PHE A 188 -16.13 -26.19 -0.44
CA PHE A 188 -16.09 -25.00 -1.29
C PHE A 188 -14.73 -24.85 -1.97
N ILE A 189 -14.73 -24.76 -3.31
CA ILE A 189 -13.56 -24.32 -4.07
C ILE A 189 -13.75 -22.83 -4.28
N GLU A 190 -12.97 -22.04 -3.56
CA GLU A 190 -12.93 -20.59 -3.72
C GLU A 190 -12.13 -20.26 -4.99
N ILE A 191 -12.83 -19.93 -6.07
CA ILE A 191 -12.20 -19.38 -7.28
C ILE A 191 -12.20 -17.87 -7.14
N ILE A 192 -11.04 -17.29 -6.89
CA ILE A 192 -10.83 -15.84 -6.81
C ILE A 192 -10.79 -15.29 -8.24
N VAL A 193 -11.87 -14.66 -8.68
CA VAL A 193 -11.87 -13.85 -9.89
C VAL A 193 -12.04 -12.39 -9.45
N PRO A 194 -11.02 -11.53 -9.62
CA PRO A 194 -11.22 -10.09 -9.45
C PRO A 194 -12.18 -9.64 -10.55
N ILE A 195 -13.34 -9.11 -10.14
CA ILE A 195 -14.32 -8.54 -11.06
C ILE A 195 -14.30 -7.03 -10.83
N PHE A 196 -14.01 -6.30 -11.91
CA PHE A 196 -14.29 -4.88 -11.98
C PHE A 196 -15.71 -4.77 -12.53
N ASP A 197 -16.70 -4.89 -11.65
CA ASP A 197 -18.10 -4.91 -12.08
C ASP A 197 -18.53 -3.51 -12.51
N GLU A 198 -19.28 -3.41 -13.61
CA GLU A 198 -19.83 -2.13 -14.11
C GLU A 198 -21.07 -1.69 -13.30
N ALA A 199 -21.58 -2.54 -12.39
CA ALA A 199 -22.89 -2.39 -11.78
C ALA A 199 -22.91 -2.05 -10.27
N GLU A 200 -21.82 -2.24 -9.52
CA GLU A 200 -21.69 -1.74 -8.14
C GLU A 200 -20.73 -0.56 -8.13
N SER A 201 -21.31 0.66 -8.15
CA SER A 201 -20.65 1.98 -8.20
C SER A 201 -19.17 1.93 -8.54
N GLU A 202 -18.82 2.24 -9.79
CA GLU A 202 -17.46 2.60 -10.20
C GLU A 202 -16.69 3.21 -9.02
N GLU A 203 -15.87 2.43 -8.31
CA GLU A 203 -14.87 3.01 -7.41
C GLU A 203 -13.79 3.55 -8.35
N THR A 204 -14.12 4.65 -9.02
CA THR A 204 -13.23 5.37 -9.91
C THR A 204 -11.91 5.59 -9.15
N PRO A 205 -10.76 5.37 -9.79
CA PRO A 205 -9.46 5.65 -9.21
C PRO A 205 -9.46 6.96 -8.45
N ARG A 206 -9.23 6.92 -7.14
CA ARG A 206 -9.18 8.14 -6.33
C ARG A 206 -7.79 8.74 -6.49
N ILE A 207 -7.73 9.88 -7.17
CA ILE A 207 -6.50 10.64 -7.34
C ILE A 207 -6.44 11.69 -6.25
N LEU A 208 -5.62 11.43 -5.24
CA LEU A 208 -5.52 12.25 -4.04
C LEU A 208 -4.23 13.08 -4.07
N THR A 209 -4.34 14.35 -3.68
CA THR A 209 -3.18 15.24 -3.50
C THR A 209 -3.03 15.55 -2.01
N PRO A 210 -1.83 15.39 -1.42
CA PRO A 210 -1.64 15.68 0.00
C PRO A 210 -2.05 17.12 0.36
N PRO A 211 -2.82 17.32 1.44
CA PRO A 211 -3.20 18.67 1.89
C PRO A 211 -2.02 19.44 2.47
N SER A 212 -0.97 18.73 2.92
CA SER A 212 0.31 19.28 3.37
C SER A 212 1.46 18.38 2.92
N GLU A 213 2.70 18.88 2.99
CA GLU A 213 3.86 18.14 2.49
C GLU A 213 4.14 16.88 3.31
N ILE A 214 4.14 15.74 2.61
CA ILE A 214 4.56 14.44 3.15
C ILE A 214 5.97 14.18 2.63
N VAL A 215 6.95 14.31 3.52
CA VAL A 215 8.37 14.22 3.20
C VAL A 215 8.92 12.87 3.67
N TYR A 216 9.30 12.05 2.70
CA TYR A 216 10.02 10.80 2.90
C TYR A 216 11.52 11.07 2.95
N ARG A 217 12.13 10.82 4.12
CA ARG A 217 13.57 11.00 4.33
C ARG A 217 14.34 9.83 3.75
N LEU A 218 15.51 10.11 3.21
CA LEU A 218 16.45 9.11 2.73
C LEU A 218 17.29 8.61 3.90
N ASP A 219 17.18 7.33 4.22
CA ASP A 219 17.92 6.65 5.28
C ASP A 219 18.92 5.66 4.63
N GLY A 220 20.18 5.69 5.09
CA GLY A 220 21.30 4.91 4.53
C GLY A 220 21.86 3.85 5.47
#